data_AF-A0A6M0F8H9-F1
#
_entry.id   AF-A0A6M0F8H9-F1
#
_cell.length_a   1.000
_cell.length_b   1.000
_cell.length_c   1.000
_cell.angle_alpha   90.00
_cell.angle_beta   90.00
_cell.angle_gamma   90.00
#
_symmetry.space_group_name_H-M   'P 1'
#
loop_
_entity.id
_entity.type
_entity.pdbx_description
1 polymer ?
#
loop_
_entity_poly.entity_id
_entity_poly.type
_entity_poly.pdbx_seq_one_letter_code
_entity_poly.pdbx_strand_id
1 'polypeptide(L)'
;AGTPELGPNTNVLDGRVMYGAMFFRNRVRTATENKDYMTTWEWWLDVQNGADLRGTETYEGGPAYRYIRTPRDLATYVHYDALYQAYLNACLSLLAIGVPFDPGIPFQASDKLDHQQGFAHFGGPHILSLVTEVATRALKAVRFQKFNVHRRLRPETLAGRIQRWKAVGDQNVEAVAAMTQTMDASGLLDLIKDHNANQNATFQDGRQNDPSAQNPLYLLPMAFPEGSPMHPAYGAGHATVAGACVTILKAFFNHGYVLPKPYVFVSNNNQLEAVQEQNLELTVEGELNKLAANISIGRDWAGVHYFTDYYESARLGEAIAIGILEEQKLTYGENFSMTVPLFDGGTVRI
;
A
#
# COMPACT_ATOMS: atom_id res chain seq x y z
N ALA A 1 -15.23 -5.24 20.47
CA ALA A 1 -16.41 -4.50 20.93
C ALA A 1 -16.77 -3.54 19.81
N GLY A 2 -18.06 -3.40 19.49
CA GLY A 2 -18.50 -2.37 18.54
C GLY A 2 -18.15 -0.98 19.05
N THR A 3 -18.07 -0.01 18.15
CA THR A 3 -17.81 1.38 18.53
C THR A 3 -18.97 1.85 19.44
N PRO A 4 -18.70 2.58 20.53
CA PRO A 4 -19.71 2.92 21.54
C PRO A 4 -20.93 3.67 20.99
N GLU A 5 -20.83 4.28 19.81
CA GLU A 5 -21.80 5.25 19.31
C GLU A 5 -23.12 4.65 18.78
N LEU A 6 -23.21 3.33 18.54
CA LEU A 6 -24.39 2.71 17.90
C LEU A 6 -24.99 1.50 18.63
N GLY A 7 -24.54 1.21 19.85
CA GLY A 7 -25.13 0.15 20.67
C GLY A 7 -24.70 -1.28 20.29
N PRO A 8 -25.24 -2.31 20.99
CA PRO A 8 -24.61 -3.62 21.17
C PRO A 8 -24.65 -4.58 19.97
N ASN A 9 -25.21 -4.19 18.81
CA ASN A 9 -25.52 -5.12 17.71
C ASN A 9 -24.58 -5.02 16.49
N THR A 10 -23.40 -4.40 16.61
CA THR A 10 -22.43 -4.31 15.52
C THR A 10 -21.36 -5.41 15.63
N ASN A 11 -21.27 -6.26 14.60
CA ASN A 11 -20.27 -7.32 14.53
C ASN A 11 -19.05 -6.85 13.71
N VAL A 12 -17.86 -6.83 14.32
CA VAL A 12 -16.59 -6.51 13.65
C VAL A 12 -16.32 -7.42 12.44
N LEU A 13 -16.90 -8.62 12.41
CA LEU A 13 -16.79 -9.56 11.29
C LEU A 13 -17.48 -9.07 10.01
N ASP A 14 -18.35 -8.05 10.09
CA ASP A 14 -18.95 -7.39 8.93
C ASP A 14 -17.99 -6.43 8.21
N GLY A 15 -16.82 -6.16 8.80
CA GLY A 15 -15.78 -5.32 8.21
C GLY A 15 -16.21 -3.87 8.06
N ARG A 16 -17.09 -3.38 8.93
CA ARG A 16 -17.57 -2.00 8.91
C ARG A 16 -16.57 -1.10 9.60
N VAL A 17 -16.20 0.00 8.93
CA VAL A 17 -15.46 1.10 9.54
C VAL A 17 -16.40 2.28 9.66
N MET A 18 -16.47 2.83 10.86
CA MET A 18 -17.31 3.98 11.16
C MET A 18 -16.70 5.25 10.57
N TYR A 19 -17.56 6.07 9.99
CA TYR A 19 -17.22 7.38 9.44
C TYR A 19 -18.25 8.40 9.90
N GLY A 20 -18.03 8.92 11.11
CA GLY A 20 -19.03 9.71 11.83
C GLY A 20 -20.30 8.89 12.06
N ALA A 21 -21.45 9.43 11.69
CA ALA A 21 -22.74 8.73 11.78
C ALA A 21 -23.02 7.77 10.60
N MET A 22 -22.06 7.58 9.70
CA MET A 22 -22.12 6.65 8.57
C MET A 22 -21.08 5.53 8.74
N PHE A 23 -21.09 4.54 7.83
CA PHE A 23 -20.03 3.53 7.75
C PHE A 23 -19.73 3.17 6.31
N PHE A 24 -18.54 2.62 6.08
CA PHE A 24 -18.20 1.90 4.85
C PHE A 24 -17.77 0.47 5.19
N ARG A 25 -17.74 -0.41 4.18
CA ARG A 25 -17.31 -1.81 4.35
C ARG A 25 -15.92 -2.00 3.75
N ASN A 26 -15.03 -2.64 4.49
CA ASN A 26 -13.69 -3.04 4.05
C ASN A 26 -13.76 -4.22 3.07
N ARG A 27 -14.35 -3.98 1.90
CA ARG A 27 -14.39 -4.95 0.80
C ARG A 27 -13.91 -4.28 -0.49
N VAL A 28 -12.94 -4.88 -1.14
CA VAL A 28 -12.37 -4.42 -2.42
C VAL A 28 -13.11 -5.06 -3.58
N ARG A 29 -13.13 -4.39 -4.74
CA ARG A 29 -13.70 -4.93 -5.97
C ARG A 29 -12.92 -6.19 -6.39
N THR A 30 -13.63 -7.22 -6.84
CA THR A 30 -13.01 -8.49 -7.26
C THR A 30 -12.59 -8.42 -8.73
N ALA A 31 -11.29 -8.25 -9.01
CA ALA A 31 -10.74 -8.37 -10.37
C ALA A 31 -10.88 -9.81 -10.88
N THR A 32 -11.00 -9.98 -12.21
CA THR A 32 -11.08 -11.31 -12.84
C THR A 32 -9.92 -12.18 -12.41
N GLU A 33 -10.21 -13.38 -11.91
CA GLU A 33 -9.18 -14.24 -11.35
C GLU A 33 -8.20 -14.73 -12.41
N ASN A 34 -6.91 -14.77 -12.05
CA ASN A 34 -5.81 -15.26 -12.88
C ASN A 34 -5.63 -14.54 -14.22
N LYS A 35 -6.22 -13.34 -14.41
CA LYS A 35 -5.98 -12.52 -15.60
C LYS A 35 -4.86 -11.52 -15.35
N ASP A 36 -3.77 -11.70 -16.09
CA ASP A 36 -2.65 -10.76 -16.17
C ASP A 36 -2.61 -10.06 -17.52
N TYR A 37 -1.82 -9.00 -17.58
CA TYR A 37 -1.73 -8.11 -18.74
C TYR A 37 -0.28 -7.92 -19.19
N MET A 38 -0.11 -7.30 -20.36
CA MET A 38 1.21 -7.06 -20.98
C MET A 38 2.03 -8.34 -21.20
N THR A 39 1.34 -9.45 -21.47
CA THR A 39 1.94 -10.78 -21.66
C THR A 39 2.31 -11.07 -23.11
N THR A 40 2.11 -10.13 -24.04
CA THR A 40 2.63 -10.16 -25.42
C THR A 40 3.61 -9.01 -25.64
N TRP A 41 4.55 -9.17 -26.58
CA TRP A 41 5.53 -8.15 -26.91
C TRP A 41 4.89 -6.87 -27.44
N GLU A 42 3.91 -7.01 -28.32
CA GLU A 42 3.19 -5.88 -28.89
C GLU A 42 2.43 -5.12 -27.80
N TRP A 43 1.79 -5.81 -26.84
CA TRP A 43 1.03 -5.13 -25.78
C TRP A 43 1.97 -4.36 -24.88
N TRP A 44 3.04 -5.03 -24.45
CA TRP A 44 4.09 -4.39 -23.68
C TRP A 44 4.65 -3.16 -24.40
N LEU A 45 4.94 -3.25 -25.71
CA LEU A 45 5.52 -2.16 -26.49
C LEU A 45 4.54 -0.99 -26.66
N ASP A 46 3.25 -1.27 -26.91
CA ASP A 46 2.21 -0.24 -26.98
C ASP A 46 2.13 0.55 -25.66
N VAL A 47 2.16 -0.14 -24.52
CA VAL A 47 2.16 0.49 -23.19
C VAL A 47 3.43 1.29 -22.95
N GLN A 48 4.62 0.78 -23.31
CA GLN A 48 5.86 1.55 -23.22
C GLN A 48 5.83 2.82 -24.10
N ASN A 49 5.06 2.81 -25.19
CA ASN A 49 4.83 3.96 -26.06
C ASN A 49 3.67 4.87 -25.62
N GLY A 50 3.10 4.64 -24.43
CA GLY A 50 2.10 5.51 -23.83
C GLY A 50 0.65 5.22 -24.27
N ALA A 51 0.35 4.00 -24.73
CA ALA A 51 -1.03 3.58 -24.96
C ALA A 51 -1.84 3.68 -23.65
N ASP A 52 -3.00 4.34 -23.72
CA ASP A 52 -3.90 4.48 -22.58
C ASP A 52 -4.85 3.30 -22.50
N LEU A 53 -4.53 2.34 -21.62
CA LEU A 53 -5.33 1.14 -21.36
C LEU A 53 -5.93 1.14 -19.96
N ARG A 54 -5.99 2.30 -19.30
CA ARG A 54 -6.59 2.40 -17.96
C ARG A 54 -8.07 2.05 -18.03
N GLY A 55 -8.56 1.30 -17.05
CA GLY A 55 -9.98 0.95 -16.96
C GLY A 55 -10.42 -0.15 -17.92
N THR A 56 -9.47 -0.85 -18.56
CA THR A 56 -9.76 -2.03 -19.39
C THR A 56 -9.64 -3.34 -18.61
N GLU A 57 -9.46 -3.27 -17.30
CA GLU A 57 -9.50 -4.45 -16.43
C GLU A 57 -10.90 -5.06 -16.46
N THR A 58 -10.97 -6.37 -16.25
CA THR A 58 -12.26 -7.04 -16.07
C THR A 58 -12.43 -7.43 -14.61
N TYR A 59 -13.68 -7.43 -14.17
CA TYR A 59 -14.06 -7.74 -12.79
C TYR A 59 -15.08 -8.88 -12.79
N GLU A 60 -15.06 -9.67 -11.72
CA GLU A 60 -15.99 -10.78 -11.55
C GLU A 60 -17.46 -10.29 -11.52
N GLY A 61 -18.35 -11.08 -12.12
CA GLY A 61 -19.80 -10.85 -12.07
C GLY A 61 -20.41 -11.10 -10.69
N GLY A 62 -19.70 -11.82 -9.81
CA GLY A 62 -20.07 -12.06 -8.41
C GLY A 62 -18.91 -12.67 -7.60
N PRO A 63 -19.01 -12.70 -6.25
CA PRO A 63 -19.36 -11.53 -5.46
C PRO A 63 -18.50 -10.33 -5.91
N ALA A 64 -19.17 -9.25 -6.32
CA ALA A 64 -18.54 -8.05 -6.86
C ALA A 64 -17.49 -7.41 -5.95
N TYR A 65 -17.64 -7.57 -4.63
CA TYR A 65 -16.72 -7.06 -3.62
C TYR A 65 -16.49 -8.10 -2.53
N ARG A 66 -15.24 -8.24 -2.07
CA ARG A 66 -14.82 -9.19 -1.02
C ARG A 66 -13.74 -8.62 -0.11
N TYR A 67 -13.47 -9.30 1.01
CA TYR A 67 -12.26 -9.02 1.79
C TYR A 67 -11.02 -9.28 0.94
N ILE A 68 -9.96 -8.52 1.20
CA ILE A 68 -8.65 -8.80 0.61
C ILE A 68 -8.22 -10.21 1.05
N ARG A 69 -8.16 -11.15 0.11
CA ARG A 69 -7.80 -12.56 0.37
C ARG A 69 -6.60 -13.06 -0.44
N THR A 70 -6.30 -12.39 -1.54
CA THR A 70 -5.18 -12.69 -2.44
C THR A 70 -4.33 -11.45 -2.68
N PRO A 71 -3.07 -11.60 -3.12
CA PRO A 71 -2.27 -10.47 -3.58
C PRO A 71 -2.94 -9.66 -4.72
N ARG A 72 -3.74 -10.30 -5.57
CA ARG A 72 -4.55 -9.62 -6.60
C ARG A 72 -5.56 -8.63 -6.02
N ASP A 73 -6.20 -9.00 -4.90
CA ASP A 73 -7.14 -8.11 -4.22
C ASP A 73 -6.42 -6.89 -3.63
N LEU A 74 -5.21 -7.10 -3.08
CA LEU A 74 -4.38 -6.01 -2.57
C LEU A 74 -3.86 -5.11 -3.70
N ALA A 75 -3.42 -5.70 -4.82
CA ALA A 75 -3.05 -4.97 -6.03
C ALA A 75 -4.22 -4.12 -6.55
N THR A 76 -5.44 -4.67 -6.54
CA THR A 76 -6.66 -3.96 -6.94
C THR A 76 -6.97 -2.80 -5.99
N TYR A 77 -6.77 -2.97 -4.67
CA TYR A 77 -6.94 -1.90 -3.70
C TYR A 77 -6.02 -0.73 -4.01
N VAL A 78 -4.72 -1.00 -4.17
CA VAL A 78 -3.70 0.04 -4.38
C VAL A 78 -3.68 0.60 -5.80
N HIS A 79 -4.51 0.08 -6.71
CA HIS A 79 -4.68 0.63 -8.06
C HIS A 79 -5.47 1.94 -8.02
N TYR A 80 -6.48 2.00 -7.15
CA TYR A 80 -7.50 3.06 -7.12
C TYR A 80 -7.62 3.77 -5.77
N ASP A 81 -6.79 3.43 -4.78
CA ASP A 81 -6.85 4.06 -3.47
C ASP A 81 -6.59 5.57 -3.55
N ALA A 82 -7.36 6.33 -2.77
CA ALA A 82 -7.15 7.76 -2.64
C ALA A 82 -5.98 8.05 -1.69
N LEU A 83 -4.74 7.75 -2.12
CA LEU A 83 -3.45 7.99 -1.47
C LEU A 83 -3.41 7.77 0.06
N TYR A 84 -3.97 8.69 0.85
CA TYR A 84 -4.04 8.60 2.31
C TYR A 84 -5.19 7.71 2.83
N GLN A 85 -6.01 7.14 1.94
CA GLN A 85 -7.22 6.37 2.28
C GLN A 85 -6.98 5.30 3.36
N ALA A 86 -5.96 4.46 3.20
CA ALA A 86 -5.68 3.38 4.14
C ALA A 86 -5.41 3.90 5.56
N TYR A 87 -4.64 4.98 5.68
CA TYR A 87 -4.20 5.53 6.96
C TYR A 87 -5.29 6.39 7.62
N LEU A 88 -6.11 7.09 6.81
CA LEU A 88 -7.32 7.74 7.31
C LEU A 88 -8.31 6.70 7.86
N ASN A 89 -8.50 5.58 7.17
CA ASN A 89 -9.35 4.48 7.64
C ASN A 89 -8.82 3.87 8.95
N ALA A 90 -7.49 3.74 9.08
CA ALA A 90 -6.86 3.32 10.33
C ALA A 90 -7.10 4.34 11.44
N CYS A 91 -6.93 5.64 11.18
CA CYS A 91 -7.21 6.72 12.13
C CYS A 91 -8.65 6.67 12.65
N LEU A 92 -9.64 6.54 11.74
CA LEU A 92 -11.05 6.43 12.10
C LEU A 92 -11.31 5.19 12.96
N SER A 93 -10.67 4.06 12.63
CA SER A 93 -10.79 2.82 13.40
C SER A 93 -10.20 2.97 14.81
N LEU A 94 -9.00 3.57 14.93
CA LEU A 94 -8.33 3.81 16.21
C LEU A 94 -9.14 4.75 17.12
N LEU A 95 -9.69 5.83 16.56
CA LEU A 95 -10.60 6.74 17.28
C LEU A 95 -11.84 5.99 17.78
N ALA A 96 -12.47 5.20 16.93
CA ALA A 96 -13.76 4.58 17.25
C ALA A 96 -13.64 3.41 18.25
N ILE A 97 -12.49 2.75 18.34
CA ILE A 97 -12.21 1.76 19.40
C ILE A 97 -11.65 2.41 20.69
N GLY A 98 -11.44 3.72 20.70
CA GLY A 98 -10.96 4.47 21.86
C GLY A 98 -9.50 4.19 22.21
N VAL A 99 -8.62 4.01 21.21
CA VAL A 99 -7.18 3.95 21.48
C VAL A 99 -6.73 5.27 22.11
N PRO A 100 -6.04 5.25 23.28
CA PRO A 100 -5.54 6.47 23.90
C PRO A 100 -4.58 7.23 22.99
N PHE A 101 -4.54 8.56 23.11
CA PHE A 101 -3.48 9.35 22.50
C PHE A 101 -2.16 9.20 23.25
N ASP A 102 -1.06 9.70 22.67
CA ASP A 102 0.24 9.72 23.32
C ASP A 102 0.13 10.46 24.67
N PRO A 103 0.59 9.86 25.80
CA PRO A 103 0.50 10.47 27.12
C PRO A 103 1.31 11.77 27.28
N GLY A 104 2.23 12.06 26.36
CA GLY A 104 2.98 13.32 26.29
C GLY A 104 2.19 14.48 25.68
N ILE A 105 1.05 14.21 25.04
CA ILE A 105 0.10 15.23 24.55
C ILE A 105 -0.71 15.80 25.74
N PRO A 106 -1.09 17.09 25.76
CA PRO A 106 -1.87 17.67 26.87
C PRO A 106 -3.30 17.11 26.96
N PHE A 107 -3.91 17.25 28.14
CA PHE A 107 -5.34 16.99 28.37
C PHE A 107 -5.78 15.55 28.12
N GLN A 108 -4.93 14.60 28.53
CA GLN A 108 -5.20 13.16 28.45
C GLN A 108 -5.59 12.56 29.81
N ALA A 109 -5.59 13.38 30.86
CA ALA A 109 -6.04 12.92 32.17
C ALA A 109 -7.57 12.88 32.22
N SER A 110 -8.13 12.42 33.33
CA SER A 110 -9.57 12.57 33.54
C SER A 110 -9.93 14.05 33.63
N ASP A 111 -11.04 14.46 33.03
CA ASP A 111 -11.62 15.81 33.12
C ASP A 111 -11.87 16.30 34.55
N LYS A 112 -11.96 15.37 35.53
CA LYS A 112 -12.03 15.70 36.96
C LYS A 112 -10.71 16.28 37.49
N LEU A 113 -9.60 16.04 36.82
CA LEU A 113 -8.25 16.45 37.19
C LEU A 113 -7.75 17.63 36.35
N ASP A 114 -7.84 17.55 35.02
CA ASP A 114 -7.30 18.58 34.13
C ASP A 114 -8.32 19.64 33.68
N HIS A 115 -9.62 19.36 33.83
CA HIS A 115 -10.73 20.23 33.46
C HIS A 115 -10.68 20.69 31.98
N GLN A 116 -10.04 19.92 31.11
CA GLN A 116 -9.84 20.24 29.70
C GLN A 116 -9.88 18.96 28.87
N GLN A 117 -10.21 19.07 27.58
CA GLN A 117 -10.21 17.94 26.65
C GLN A 117 -9.67 18.38 25.29
N GLY A 118 -8.99 17.47 24.59
CA GLY A 118 -8.56 17.67 23.21
C GLY A 118 -9.72 17.61 22.21
N PHE A 119 -9.69 18.47 21.20
CA PHE A 119 -10.57 18.40 20.03
C PHE A 119 -9.90 19.08 18.83
N ALA A 120 -10.02 20.41 18.73
CA ALA A 120 -9.40 21.20 17.68
C ALA A 120 -7.87 21.09 17.73
N HIS A 121 -7.30 21.17 18.93
CA HIS A 121 -5.94 20.73 19.23
C HIS A 121 -6.01 19.45 20.05
N PHE A 122 -4.95 18.63 19.93
CA PHE A 122 -4.73 17.45 20.79
C PHE A 122 -5.88 16.42 20.81
N GLY A 123 -6.73 16.40 19.78
CA GLY A 123 -7.87 15.48 19.67
C GLY A 123 -8.18 15.08 18.24
N GLY A 124 -9.35 14.47 18.04
CA GLY A 124 -9.77 13.86 16.76
C GLY A 124 -9.61 14.77 15.53
N PRO A 125 -10.18 15.99 15.49
CA PRO A 125 -10.00 16.93 14.38
C PRO A 125 -8.54 17.21 14.02
N HIS A 126 -7.66 17.33 15.02
CA HIS A 126 -6.24 17.60 14.82
C HIS A 126 -5.59 16.46 14.01
N ILE A 127 -5.71 15.21 14.49
CA ILE A 127 -5.10 14.05 13.84
C ILE A 127 -5.73 13.74 12.48
N LEU A 128 -7.03 13.92 12.33
CA LEU A 128 -7.74 13.70 11.06
C LEU A 128 -7.27 14.66 9.96
N SER A 129 -6.95 15.91 10.31
CA SER A 129 -6.34 16.86 9.37
C SER A 129 -4.89 16.49 9.09
N LEU A 130 -4.10 16.30 10.15
CA LEU A 130 -2.65 16.13 10.05
C LEU A 130 -2.25 14.87 9.25
N VAL A 131 -2.95 13.75 9.44
CA VAL A 131 -2.66 12.50 8.71
C VAL A 131 -2.86 12.66 7.19
N THR A 132 -3.73 13.57 6.76
CA THR A 132 -3.97 13.83 5.32
C THR A 132 -3.07 14.93 4.76
N GLU A 133 -2.72 15.94 5.56
CA GLU A 133 -1.92 17.08 5.12
C GLU A 133 -0.52 16.68 4.63
N VAL A 134 0.12 15.75 5.34
CA VAL A 134 1.49 15.31 5.08
C VAL A 134 1.67 14.66 3.72
N ALA A 135 0.61 14.05 3.15
CA ALA A 135 0.67 13.29 1.91
C ALA A 135 1.22 14.12 0.73
N THR A 136 0.80 15.38 0.61
CA THR A 136 1.24 16.24 -0.51
C THR A 136 2.68 16.72 -0.36
N ARG A 137 3.17 16.90 0.87
CA ARG A 137 4.58 17.28 1.13
C ARG A 137 5.50 16.10 0.81
N ALA A 138 5.12 14.91 1.28
CA ALA A 138 5.78 13.65 0.94
C ALA A 138 5.85 13.41 -0.58
N LEU A 139 4.73 13.62 -1.29
CA LEU A 139 4.69 13.47 -2.75
C LEU A 139 5.62 14.42 -3.49
N LYS A 140 5.73 15.68 -3.05
CA LYS A 140 6.67 16.64 -3.65
C LYS A 140 8.12 16.17 -3.52
N ALA A 141 8.51 15.67 -2.35
CA ALA A 141 9.84 15.15 -2.11
C ALA A 141 10.16 13.94 -3.00
N VAL A 142 9.28 12.93 -3.03
CA VAL A 142 9.53 11.73 -3.86
C VAL A 142 9.43 12.00 -5.36
N ARG A 143 8.63 12.99 -5.80
CA ARG A 143 8.61 13.43 -7.20
C ARG A 143 9.98 13.95 -7.65
N PHE A 144 10.67 14.71 -6.80
CA PHE A 144 12.04 15.15 -7.07
C PHE A 144 12.99 13.95 -7.19
N GLN A 145 12.92 12.99 -6.27
CA GLN A 145 13.73 11.77 -6.35
C GLN A 145 13.48 10.97 -7.64
N LYS A 146 12.20 10.87 -8.05
CA LYS A 146 11.79 10.20 -9.29
C LYS A 146 12.38 10.85 -10.55
N PHE A 147 12.11 12.14 -10.75
CA PHE A 147 12.40 12.79 -12.04
C PHE A 147 13.76 13.49 -12.09
N ASN A 148 14.14 14.17 -11.02
CA ASN A 148 15.32 15.02 -11.03
C ASN A 148 16.58 14.23 -10.66
N VAL A 149 16.46 13.22 -9.80
CA VAL A 149 17.61 12.44 -9.32
C VAL A 149 17.76 11.12 -10.07
N HIS A 150 16.91 10.13 -9.78
CA HIS A 150 17.24 8.72 -10.06
C HIS A 150 16.73 8.20 -11.41
N ARG A 151 15.53 8.59 -11.85
CA ARG A 151 14.92 8.16 -13.11
C ARG A 151 15.00 6.63 -13.35
N ARG A 152 14.84 5.85 -12.28
CA ARG A 152 14.94 4.38 -12.35
C ARG A 152 13.83 3.80 -13.24
N LEU A 153 14.21 2.88 -14.13
CA LEU A 153 13.26 2.10 -14.94
C LEU A 153 12.31 1.27 -14.07
N ARG A 154 11.12 0.97 -14.58
CA ARG A 154 10.11 0.14 -13.91
C ARG A 154 10.38 -1.36 -14.08
N PRO A 155 9.81 -2.23 -13.22
CA PRO A 155 9.98 -3.67 -13.35
C PRO A 155 9.58 -4.21 -14.73
N GLU A 156 8.47 -3.73 -15.30
CA GLU A 156 8.04 -4.07 -16.67
C GLU A 156 9.10 -3.72 -17.74
N THR A 157 9.81 -2.60 -17.59
CA THR A 157 10.87 -2.20 -18.52
C THR A 157 12.08 -3.12 -18.39
N LEU A 158 12.44 -3.53 -17.16
CA LEU A 158 13.52 -4.49 -16.92
C LEU A 158 13.18 -5.86 -17.57
N ALA A 159 11.94 -6.32 -17.41
CA ALA A 159 11.48 -7.56 -18.03
C ALA A 159 11.51 -7.49 -19.57
N GLY A 160 11.15 -6.35 -20.17
CA GLY A 160 11.32 -6.14 -21.60
C GLY A 160 12.78 -6.24 -22.08
N ARG A 161 13.73 -5.77 -21.27
CA ARG A 161 15.18 -5.95 -21.57
C ARG A 161 15.59 -7.42 -21.47
N ILE A 162 15.11 -8.15 -20.47
CA ILE A 162 15.33 -9.60 -20.32
C ILE A 162 14.76 -10.35 -21.53
N GLN A 163 13.54 -10.01 -21.97
CA GLN A 163 12.92 -10.56 -23.17
C GLN A 163 13.81 -10.35 -24.40
N ARG A 164 14.30 -9.13 -24.63
CA ARG A 164 15.18 -8.81 -25.77
C ARG A 164 16.49 -9.58 -25.74
N TRP A 165 17.13 -9.68 -24.57
CA TRP A 165 18.34 -10.48 -24.40
C TRP A 165 18.09 -11.96 -24.72
N LYS A 166 17.06 -12.55 -24.12
CA LYS A 166 16.77 -13.99 -24.21
C LYS A 166 16.25 -14.41 -25.59
N ALA A 167 15.44 -13.58 -26.24
CA ALA A 167 14.80 -13.92 -27.51
C ALA A 167 15.70 -13.68 -28.73
N VAL A 168 16.54 -12.63 -28.72
CA VAL A 168 17.32 -12.24 -29.92
C VAL A 168 18.78 -11.89 -29.63
N GLY A 169 19.27 -12.05 -28.39
CA GLY A 169 20.66 -11.76 -28.05
C GLY A 169 21.05 -10.29 -28.22
N ASP A 170 20.10 -9.36 -27.99
CA ASP A 170 20.30 -7.94 -28.23
C ASP A 170 21.42 -7.36 -27.35
N GLN A 171 22.54 -7.00 -27.99
CA GLN A 171 23.73 -6.51 -27.29
C GLN A 171 23.50 -5.15 -26.62
N ASN A 172 22.49 -4.37 -27.03
CA ASN A 172 22.18 -3.10 -26.38
C ASN A 172 21.65 -3.25 -24.95
N VAL A 173 21.27 -4.47 -24.55
CA VAL A 173 20.76 -4.78 -23.21
C VAL A 173 21.68 -5.75 -22.45
N GLU A 174 22.95 -5.87 -22.83
CA GLU A 174 23.94 -6.77 -22.19
C GLU A 174 23.98 -6.61 -20.66
N ALA A 175 23.69 -5.42 -20.12
CA ALA A 175 23.62 -5.18 -18.69
C ALA A 175 22.65 -6.11 -17.91
N VAL A 176 21.68 -6.74 -18.57
CA VAL A 176 20.79 -7.73 -17.91
C VAL A 176 21.30 -9.18 -18.01
N ALA A 177 22.36 -9.46 -18.76
CA ALA A 177 22.80 -10.82 -19.10
C ALA A 177 23.03 -11.70 -17.86
N ALA A 178 23.79 -11.21 -16.88
CA ALA A 178 24.09 -11.97 -15.65
C ALA A 178 22.83 -12.26 -14.82
N MET A 179 21.91 -11.30 -14.74
CA MET A 179 20.62 -11.48 -14.07
C MET A 179 19.76 -12.48 -14.83
N THR A 180 19.66 -12.35 -16.15
CA THR A 180 18.91 -13.28 -16.99
C THR A 180 19.44 -14.70 -16.83
N GLN A 181 20.76 -14.91 -16.86
CA GLN A 181 21.37 -16.21 -16.64
C GLN A 181 21.01 -16.80 -15.27
N THR A 182 21.03 -15.97 -14.22
CA THR A 182 20.68 -16.42 -12.87
C THR A 182 19.20 -16.84 -12.77
N MET A 183 18.29 -16.06 -13.35
CA MET A 183 16.85 -16.37 -13.37
C MET A 183 16.52 -17.58 -14.24
N ASP A 184 17.26 -17.76 -15.34
CA ASP A 184 17.14 -18.92 -16.24
C ASP A 184 17.60 -20.19 -15.52
N ALA A 185 18.78 -20.14 -14.87
CA ALA A 185 19.33 -21.26 -14.10
C ALA A 185 18.45 -21.67 -12.91
N SER A 186 17.64 -20.75 -12.36
CA SER A 186 16.70 -21.07 -11.29
C SER A 186 15.37 -21.66 -11.79
N GLY A 187 15.17 -21.78 -13.10
CA GLY A 187 13.91 -22.20 -13.72
C GLY A 187 12.78 -21.15 -13.67
N LEU A 188 13.05 -19.94 -13.18
CA LEU A 188 12.02 -18.91 -13.03
C LEU A 188 11.51 -18.40 -14.39
N LEU A 189 12.42 -18.24 -15.37
CA LEU A 189 12.04 -17.79 -16.71
C LEU A 189 11.15 -18.80 -17.44
N ASP A 190 11.31 -20.09 -17.18
CA ASP A 190 10.41 -21.12 -17.73
C ASP A 190 9.01 -21.02 -17.14
N LEU A 191 8.89 -20.81 -15.83
CA LEU A 191 7.59 -20.59 -15.19
C LEU A 191 6.87 -19.35 -15.74
N ILE A 192 7.61 -18.25 -15.97
CA ILE A 192 7.05 -17.03 -16.55
C ILE A 192 6.60 -17.27 -18.00
N LYS A 193 7.44 -17.94 -18.80
CA LYS A 193 7.14 -18.29 -20.19
C LYS A 193 5.87 -19.13 -20.29
N ASP A 194 5.75 -20.17 -19.45
CA ASP A 194 4.58 -21.06 -19.45
C ASP A 194 3.32 -20.32 -18.97
N HIS A 195 3.44 -19.45 -17.96
CA HIS A 195 2.35 -18.60 -17.52
C HIS A 195 1.87 -17.65 -18.63
N ASN A 196 2.78 -16.94 -19.29
CA ASN A 196 2.46 -16.01 -20.37
C ASN A 196 1.81 -16.71 -21.57
N ALA A 197 2.30 -17.90 -21.94
CA ALA A 197 1.67 -18.74 -22.96
C ALA A 197 0.22 -19.10 -22.57
N ASN A 198 -0.01 -19.47 -21.30
CA ASN A 198 -1.35 -19.75 -20.80
C ASN A 198 -2.26 -18.51 -20.81
N GLN A 199 -1.76 -17.33 -20.43
CA GLN A 199 -2.51 -16.06 -20.49
C GLN A 199 -2.96 -15.79 -21.93
N ASN A 200 -2.02 -15.82 -22.88
CA ASN A 200 -2.24 -15.50 -24.29
C ASN A 200 -3.18 -16.50 -25.00
N ALA A 201 -3.27 -17.74 -24.50
CA ALA A 201 -4.19 -18.75 -24.99
C ALA A 201 -5.59 -18.67 -24.33
N THR A 202 -5.64 -18.35 -23.05
CA THR A 202 -6.88 -18.41 -22.23
C THR A 202 -7.76 -17.18 -22.43
N PHE A 203 -7.18 -15.98 -22.40
CA PHE A 203 -7.95 -14.74 -22.41
C PHE A 203 -8.09 -14.19 -23.84
N GLN A 204 -9.34 -13.94 -24.25
CA GLN A 204 -9.68 -13.42 -25.59
C GLN A 204 -9.90 -11.91 -25.51
N ASP A 205 -8.85 -11.15 -25.22
CA ASP A 205 -8.89 -9.69 -25.03
C ASP A 205 -8.39 -8.88 -26.23
N GLY A 206 -8.25 -9.54 -27.38
CA GLY A 206 -7.80 -8.95 -28.64
C GLY A 206 -6.30 -9.10 -28.88
N ARG A 207 -5.53 -9.53 -27.87
CA ARG A 207 -4.06 -9.66 -27.94
C ARG A 207 -3.60 -11.08 -28.21
N GLN A 208 -4.51 -12.07 -28.19
CA GLN A 208 -4.24 -13.46 -28.57
C GLN A 208 -3.78 -13.64 -30.03
N ASN A 209 -4.10 -12.66 -30.88
CA ASN A 209 -3.70 -12.64 -32.30
C ASN A 209 -2.42 -11.84 -32.55
N ASP A 210 -1.79 -11.29 -31.50
CA ASP A 210 -0.51 -10.62 -31.63
C ASP A 210 0.53 -11.59 -32.21
N PRO A 211 1.41 -11.15 -33.13
CA PRO A 211 2.44 -12.01 -33.72
C PRO A 211 3.32 -12.70 -32.68
N SER A 212 3.59 -12.06 -31.55
CA SER A 212 4.39 -12.65 -30.48
C SER A 212 3.64 -13.63 -29.57
N ALA A 213 2.31 -13.72 -29.63
CA ALA A 213 1.50 -14.47 -28.67
C ALA A 213 1.87 -15.97 -28.59
N GLN A 214 2.39 -16.54 -29.68
CA GLN A 214 2.84 -17.93 -29.78
C GLN A 214 4.34 -18.14 -29.51
N ASN A 215 5.09 -17.06 -29.27
CA ASN A 215 6.52 -17.11 -29.01
C ASN A 215 6.81 -17.29 -27.52
N PRO A 216 8.01 -17.79 -27.15
CA PRO A 216 8.50 -17.73 -25.77
C PRO A 216 8.60 -16.28 -25.28
N LEU A 217 7.84 -15.94 -24.23
CA LEU A 217 7.72 -14.59 -23.68
C LEU A 217 8.08 -14.57 -22.19
N TYR A 218 9.14 -13.84 -21.85
CA TYR A 218 9.73 -13.66 -20.53
C TYR A 218 9.38 -12.30 -19.90
N LEU A 219 8.27 -11.71 -20.35
CA LEU A 219 7.74 -10.46 -19.83
C LEU A 219 7.17 -10.67 -18.42
N LEU A 220 7.23 -9.64 -17.58
CA LEU A 220 6.62 -9.65 -16.26
C LEU A 220 5.09 -9.58 -16.43
N PRO A 221 4.32 -10.57 -15.95
CA PRO A 221 2.86 -10.49 -15.99
C PRO A 221 2.39 -9.33 -15.11
N MET A 222 1.71 -8.35 -15.71
CA MET A 222 1.30 -7.14 -15.00
C MET A 222 -0.10 -7.29 -14.44
N ALA A 223 -0.32 -6.74 -13.24
CA ALA A 223 -1.67 -6.77 -12.67
C ALA A 223 -2.63 -5.78 -13.32
N PHE A 224 -2.08 -4.75 -13.98
CA PHE A 224 -2.81 -3.65 -14.60
C PHE A 224 -2.55 -3.63 -16.11
N PRO A 225 -3.57 -3.43 -16.97
CA PRO A 225 -3.47 -3.33 -18.42
C PRO A 225 -2.54 -2.23 -18.90
N GLU A 226 -2.51 -1.10 -18.20
CA GLU A 226 -1.63 0.03 -18.49
C GLU A 226 -0.23 -0.12 -17.86
N GLY A 227 -0.01 -1.19 -17.08
CA GLY A 227 1.22 -1.39 -16.33
C GLY A 227 1.44 -0.31 -15.27
N SER A 228 2.64 0.28 -15.26
CA SER A 228 3.00 1.27 -14.26
C SER A 228 2.52 2.69 -14.58
N PRO A 229 2.29 3.53 -13.56
CA PRO A 229 2.05 4.95 -13.79
C PRO A 229 3.20 5.64 -14.52
N MET A 230 2.88 6.65 -15.33
CA MET A 230 3.79 7.46 -16.16
C MET A 230 4.75 8.36 -15.36
N HIS A 231 5.58 7.75 -14.54
CA HIS A 231 6.67 8.35 -13.81
C HIS A 231 7.67 7.26 -13.37
N PRO A 232 8.96 7.61 -13.16
CA PRO A 232 10.01 6.66 -12.78
C PRO A 232 9.67 5.82 -11.55
N ALA A 233 10.35 4.68 -11.41
CA ALA A 233 10.14 3.74 -10.31
C ALA A 233 10.56 4.32 -8.96
N TYR A 234 11.81 4.74 -8.81
CA TYR A 234 12.38 5.10 -7.51
C TYR A 234 12.29 6.60 -7.20
N GLY A 235 11.84 7.04 -6.02
CA GLY A 235 11.18 6.28 -4.93
C GLY A 235 9.69 6.05 -5.18
N ALA A 236 8.94 5.30 -4.36
CA ALA A 236 7.52 5.02 -4.56
C ALA A 236 6.58 6.07 -3.90
N GLY A 237 5.57 6.52 -4.66
CA GLY A 237 4.58 7.51 -4.18
C GLY A 237 3.77 6.99 -2.99
N HIS A 238 3.14 5.83 -3.17
CA HIS A 238 2.40 5.11 -2.12
C HIS A 238 3.23 4.91 -0.85
N ALA A 239 4.47 4.42 -0.96
CA ALA A 239 5.32 4.16 0.18
C ALA A 239 5.75 5.44 0.92
N THR A 240 6.01 6.54 0.20
CA THR A 240 6.36 7.81 0.84
C THR A 240 5.18 8.40 1.61
N VAL A 241 3.97 8.32 1.03
CA VAL A 241 2.75 8.73 1.75
C VAL A 241 2.46 7.80 2.91
N ALA A 242 2.66 6.49 2.74
CA ALA A 242 2.53 5.50 3.80
C ALA A 242 3.40 5.83 4.99
N GLY A 243 4.70 6.03 4.76
CA GLY A 243 5.66 6.40 5.79
C GLY A 243 5.23 7.66 6.53
N ALA A 244 4.93 8.74 5.80
CA ALA A 244 4.51 9.99 6.40
C ALA A 244 3.23 9.86 7.24
N CYS A 245 2.18 9.24 6.69
CA CYS A 245 0.89 9.12 7.36
C CYS A 245 0.98 8.24 8.62
N VAL A 246 1.66 7.09 8.56
CA VAL A 246 1.76 6.22 9.75
C VAL A 246 2.70 6.80 10.81
N THR A 247 3.72 7.56 10.43
CA THR A 247 4.54 8.32 11.40
C THR A 247 3.69 9.32 12.18
N ILE A 248 2.80 10.05 11.51
CA ILE A 248 1.84 10.94 12.19
C ILE A 248 0.93 10.15 13.15
N LEU A 249 0.40 9.00 12.72
CA LEU A 249 -0.47 8.19 13.58
C LEU A 249 0.27 7.62 14.81
N LYS A 250 1.51 7.13 14.63
CA LYS A 250 2.35 6.63 15.72
C LYS A 250 2.77 7.72 16.71
N ALA A 251 2.93 8.95 16.24
CA ALA A 251 3.23 10.11 17.07
C ALA A 251 2.02 10.56 17.92
N PHE A 252 0.81 10.42 17.37
CA PHE A 252 -0.41 10.97 17.97
C PHE A 252 -1.13 9.97 18.88
N PHE A 253 -1.19 8.70 18.50
CA PHE A 253 -1.76 7.62 19.31
C PHE A 253 -0.71 7.03 20.25
N ASN A 254 -1.15 6.42 21.35
CA ASN A 254 -0.31 5.56 22.14
C ASN A 254 0.09 4.32 21.31
N HIS A 255 1.26 4.40 20.67
CA HIS A 255 1.77 3.40 19.74
C HIS A 255 2.03 2.04 20.40
N GLY A 256 2.29 2.01 21.71
CA GLY A 256 2.45 0.79 22.49
C GLY A 256 1.14 0.11 22.90
N TYR A 257 -0.01 0.72 22.63
CA TYR A 257 -1.31 0.14 22.96
C TYR A 257 -1.54 -1.19 22.21
N VAL A 258 -1.91 -2.24 22.95
CA VAL A 258 -2.23 -3.56 22.37
C VAL A 258 -3.67 -3.55 21.86
N LEU A 259 -3.83 -3.79 20.57
CA LEU A 259 -5.13 -3.78 19.92
C LEU A 259 -5.97 -5.00 20.35
N PRO A 260 -7.28 -4.80 20.62
CA PRO A 260 -8.13 -5.89 21.05
C PRO A 260 -8.47 -6.83 19.89
N LYS A 261 -8.26 -8.13 20.10
CA LYS A 261 -8.74 -9.24 19.24
C LYS A 261 -8.27 -9.16 17.77
N PRO A 262 -7.18 -9.84 17.39
CA PRO A 262 -6.78 -9.95 15.99
C PRO A 262 -7.76 -10.78 15.15
N TYR A 263 -7.90 -10.41 13.87
CA TYR A 263 -8.75 -11.09 12.90
C TYR A 263 -7.98 -11.47 11.64
N VAL A 264 -8.35 -12.58 11.02
CA VAL A 264 -7.83 -13.03 9.73
C VAL A 264 -8.99 -13.44 8.82
N PHE A 265 -8.82 -13.29 7.51
CA PHE A 265 -9.79 -13.82 6.55
C PHE A 265 -9.64 -15.33 6.41
N VAL A 266 -10.74 -16.07 6.49
CA VAL A 266 -10.78 -17.53 6.31
C VAL A 266 -11.59 -17.87 5.07
N SER A 267 -10.93 -18.49 4.09
CA SER A 267 -11.49 -18.77 2.75
C SER A 267 -12.70 -19.69 2.78
N ASN A 268 -12.72 -20.69 3.67
CA ASN A 268 -13.75 -21.74 3.69
C ASN A 268 -15.15 -21.18 4.01
N ASN A 269 -15.20 -20.10 4.80
CA ASN A 269 -16.44 -19.48 5.27
C ASN A 269 -16.64 -18.06 4.71
N ASN A 270 -15.72 -17.58 3.87
CA ASN A 270 -15.71 -16.24 3.28
C ASN A 270 -15.99 -15.10 4.29
N GLN A 271 -15.41 -15.23 5.48
CA GLN A 271 -15.63 -14.32 6.62
C GLN A 271 -14.31 -14.05 7.33
N LEU A 272 -14.33 -13.02 8.17
CA LEU A 272 -13.28 -12.81 9.16
C LEU A 272 -13.49 -13.79 10.32
N GLU A 273 -12.41 -14.30 10.87
CA GLU A 273 -12.41 -15.11 12.09
C GLU A 273 -11.37 -14.56 13.05
N ALA A 274 -11.64 -14.66 14.35
CA ALA A 274 -10.68 -14.24 15.36
C ALA A 274 -9.50 -15.22 15.39
N VAL A 275 -8.28 -14.69 15.42
CA VAL A 275 -7.07 -15.52 15.56
C VAL A 275 -7.07 -16.14 16.96
N GLN A 276 -6.92 -17.47 17.04
CA GLN A 276 -7.03 -18.25 18.28
C GLN A 276 -5.73 -18.34 19.09
N GLU A 277 -4.71 -17.56 18.75
CA GLU A 277 -3.42 -17.56 19.42
C GLU A 277 -3.47 -16.74 20.71
N GLN A 278 -3.39 -17.43 21.87
CA GLN A 278 -3.66 -16.83 23.18
C GLN A 278 -2.65 -15.76 23.62
N ASN A 279 -1.43 -15.75 23.07
CA ASN A 279 -0.35 -14.84 23.45
C ASN A 279 0.02 -13.85 22.34
N LEU A 280 -0.82 -13.70 21.31
CA LEU A 280 -0.55 -12.78 20.22
C LEU A 280 -0.95 -11.35 20.60
N GLU A 281 0.06 -10.52 20.88
CA GLU A 281 -0.11 -9.09 21.15
C GLU A 281 0.27 -8.28 19.90
N LEU A 282 -0.73 -7.65 19.27
CA LEU A 282 -0.51 -6.75 18.15
C LEU A 282 -0.63 -5.31 18.65
N THR A 283 0.46 -4.55 18.58
CA THR A 283 0.48 -3.14 18.99
C THR A 283 -0.02 -2.23 17.88
N VAL A 284 -0.46 -1.01 18.25
CA VAL A 284 -0.79 0.05 17.30
C VAL A 284 0.38 0.33 16.37
N GLU A 285 1.60 0.43 16.89
CA GLU A 285 2.81 0.58 16.09
C GLU A 285 2.97 -0.53 15.05
N GLY A 286 2.89 -1.79 15.51
CA GLY A 286 3.11 -2.96 14.67
C GLY A 286 2.10 -3.04 13.52
N GLU A 287 0.82 -2.81 13.81
CA GLU A 287 -0.23 -2.87 12.78
C GLU A 287 -0.20 -1.67 11.83
N LEU A 288 0.20 -0.48 12.29
CA LEU A 288 0.41 0.68 11.42
C LEU A 288 1.61 0.49 10.50
N ASN A 289 2.74 -0.04 11.02
CA ASN A 289 3.90 -0.39 10.22
C ASN A 289 3.56 -1.48 9.19
N LYS A 290 2.79 -2.51 9.60
CA LYS A 290 2.26 -3.54 8.70
C LYS A 290 1.36 -2.95 7.63
N LEU A 291 0.48 -2.00 7.97
CA LEU A 291 -0.38 -1.33 7.00
C LEU A 291 0.43 -0.54 5.97
N ALA A 292 1.47 0.18 6.39
CA ALA A 292 2.38 0.86 5.48
C ALA A 292 3.08 -0.12 4.53
N ALA A 293 3.53 -1.27 5.03
CA ALA A 293 4.10 -2.34 4.23
C ALA A 293 3.07 -2.94 3.25
N ASN A 294 1.85 -3.24 3.70
CA ASN A 294 0.79 -3.81 2.87
C ASN A 294 0.48 -2.93 1.67
N ILE A 295 0.29 -1.61 1.87
CA ILE A 295 0.00 -0.69 0.76
C ILE A 295 1.19 -0.55 -0.19
N SER A 296 2.41 -0.51 0.36
CA SER A 296 3.62 -0.36 -0.45
C SER A 296 3.91 -1.61 -1.27
N ILE A 297 3.97 -2.78 -0.62
CA ILE A 297 4.22 -4.08 -1.25
C ILE A 297 3.03 -4.52 -2.12
N GLY A 298 1.82 -4.00 -1.88
CA GLY A 298 0.71 -4.16 -2.82
C GLY A 298 1.05 -3.66 -4.22
N ARG A 299 1.90 -2.62 -4.34
CA ARG A 299 2.40 -2.13 -5.62
C ARG A 299 3.47 -3.04 -6.23
N ASP A 300 4.27 -3.71 -5.40
CA ASP A 300 5.24 -4.72 -5.84
C ASP A 300 4.50 -5.95 -6.38
N TRP A 301 3.45 -6.41 -5.67
CA TRP A 301 2.54 -7.46 -6.13
C TRP A 301 1.83 -7.13 -7.45
N ALA A 302 1.59 -5.84 -7.70
CA ALA A 302 1.04 -5.39 -8.98
C ALA A 302 2.07 -5.35 -10.14
N GLY A 303 3.36 -5.58 -9.84
CA GLY A 303 4.45 -5.56 -10.80
C GLY A 303 5.03 -4.16 -11.09
N VAL A 304 4.66 -3.13 -10.33
CA VAL A 304 5.03 -1.74 -10.68
C VAL A 304 6.20 -1.16 -9.87
N HIS A 305 6.59 -1.79 -8.75
CA HIS A 305 7.68 -1.32 -7.90
C HIS A 305 8.61 -2.46 -7.47
N TYR A 306 9.82 -2.08 -7.04
CA TYR A 306 10.77 -2.98 -6.39
C TYR A 306 10.74 -2.78 -4.87
N PHE A 307 11.19 -3.79 -4.11
CA PHE A 307 11.27 -3.71 -2.65
C PHE A 307 12.02 -2.46 -2.13
N THR A 308 13.13 -2.09 -2.76
CA THR A 308 13.90 -0.89 -2.39
C THR A 308 13.12 0.41 -2.61
N ASP A 309 12.18 0.42 -3.56
CA ASP A 309 11.32 1.58 -3.78
C ASP A 309 10.35 1.76 -2.61
N TYR A 310 9.90 0.68 -1.97
CA TYR A 310 9.17 0.74 -0.70
C TYR A 310 10.06 1.19 0.46
N TYR A 311 11.10 0.41 0.77
CA TYR A 311 11.87 0.56 2.01
C TYR A 311 12.45 1.96 2.19
N GLU A 312 13.09 2.50 1.15
CA GLU A 312 13.69 3.85 1.21
C GLU A 312 12.64 4.97 1.21
N SER A 313 11.52 4.75 0.54
CA SER A 313 10.48 5.78 0.45
C SER A 313 9.69 5.92 1.74
N ALA A 314 9.47 4.82 2.46
CA ALA A 314 8.86 4.88 3.79
C ALA A 314 9.69 5.75 4.75
N ARG A 315 11.01 5.61 4.71
CA ARG A 315 11.96 6.43 5.50
C ARG A 315 11.95 7.90 5.06
N LEU A 316 11.88 8.16 3.77
CA LEU A 316 11.69 9.53 3.26
C LEU A 316 10.39 10.15 3.78
N GLY A 317 9.30 9.37 3.77
CA GLY A 317 8.01 9.79 4.32
C GLY A 317 8.07 10.10 5.81
N GLU A 318 8.72 9.23 6.59
CA GLU A 318 8.94 9.41 8.03
C GLU A 318 9.69 10.71 8.33
N ALA A 319 10.78 10.98 7.62
CA ALA A 319 11.55 12.22 7.79
C ALA A 319 10.72 13.47 7.48
N ILE A 320 9.88 13.43 6.44
CA ILE A 320 8.98 14.55 6.10
C ILE A 320 7.94 14.78 7.21
N ALA A 321 7.35 13.71 7.75
CA ALA A 321 6.38 13.82 8.84
C ALA A 321 7.02 14.38 10.12
N ILE A 322 8.23 13.92 10.47
CA ILE A 322 8.99 14.43 11.63
C ILE A 322 9.26 15.92 11.48
N GLY A 323 9.77 16.37 10.33
CA GLY A 323 10.04 17.80 10.11
C GLY A 323 8.78 18.67 10.21
N ILE A 324 7.63 18.18 9.72
CA ILE A 324 6.35 18.90 9.88
C ILE A 324 5.95 19.01 11.35
N LEU A 325 6.10 17.94 12.14
CA LEU A 325 5.81 17.96 13.57
C LEU A 325 6.74 18.91 14.33
N GLU A 326 8.04 18.92 14.02
CA GLU A 326 9.03 19.84 14.61
C GLU A 326 8.69 21.31 14.32
N GLU A 327 8.33 21.64 13.07
CA GLU A 327 7.93 22.98 12.69
C GLU A 327 6.61 23.41 13.37
N GLN A 328 5.60 22.53 13.37
CA GLN A 328 4.31 22.83 14.00
C GLN A 328 4.41 22.95 15.52
N LYS A 329 5.36 22.26 16.18
CA LYS A 329 5.56 22.33 17.62
C LYS A 329 5.76 23.77 18.13
N LEU A 330 6.37 24.63 17.32
CA LEU A 330 6.61 26.06 17.61
C LEU A 330 5.32 26.90 17.70
N THR A 331 4.20 26.38 17.20
CA THR A 331 2.92 27.11 17.12
C THR A 331 2.07 26.99 18.39
N TYR A 332 2.46 26.12 19.32
CA TYR A 332 1.69 25.83 20.54
C TYR A 332 2.32 26.49 21.77
N GLY A 333 1.47 27.03 22.65
CA GLY A 333 1.90 27.57 23.94
C GLY A 333 2.01 26.50 25.04
N GLU A 334 1.37 25.36 24.83
CA GLU A 334 1.34 24.24 25.76
C GLU A 334 2.71 23.52 25.81
N ASN A 335 3.14 23.18 27.02
CA ASN A 335 4.31 22.33 27.22
C ASN A 335 3.90 20.86 27.05
N PHE A 336 4.38 20.22 25.99
CA PHE A 336 4.03 18.86 25.63
C PHE A 336 5.10 18.27 24.71
N SER A 337 5.01 16.96 24.48
CA SER A 337 5.83 16.28 23.49
C SER A 337 5.10 15.12 22.84
N MET A 338 5.51 14.71 21.65
CA MET A 338 5.05 13.47 21.01
C MET A 338 6.22 12.49 20.88
N THR A 339 6.02 11.23 21.29
CA THR A 339 7.01 10.18 21.17
C THR A 339 6.76 9.38 19.89
N VAL A 340 7.71 9.44 18.96
CA VAL A 340 7.59 8.86 17.63
C VAL A 340 8.52 7.64 17.51
N PRO A 341 8.00 6.40 17.50
CA PRO A 341 8.79 5.22 17.18
C PRO A 341 9.11 5.16 15.69
N LEU A 342 10.38 4.94 15.36
CA LEU A 342 10.89 4.96 13.98
C LEU A 342 10.82 3.59 13.31
N PHE A 343 10.81 3.56 11.96
CA PHE A 343 10.84 2.31 11.20
C PHE A 343 12.09 1.45 11.44
N ASP A 344 13.23 2.08 11.71
CA ASP A 344 14.51 1.38 11.95
C ASP A 344 14.73 1.02 13.43
N GLY A 345 13.69 1.14 14.25
CA GLY A 345 13.78 1.06 15.70
C GLY A 345 14.26 2.37 16.34
N GLY A 346 14.23 2.41 17.66
CA GLY A 346 14.46 3.64 18.42
C GLY A 346 13.24 4.57 18.40
N THR A 347 13.39 5.71 19.07
CA THR A 347 12.33 6.71 19.22
C THR A 347 12.90 8.12 19.14
N VAL A 348 12.12 9.05 18.60
CA VAL A 348 12.38 10.50 18.67
C VAL A 348 11.29 11.14 19.52
N ARG A 349 11.64 12.15 20.29
CA ARG A 349 10.70 12.96 21.06
C ARG A 349 10.68 14.37 20.47
N ILE A 350 9.52 14.77 19.96
CA ILE A 350 9.28 16.08 19.33
C ILE A 350 8.58 17.01 20.32
#